data_AF-A0A1B7Z618-F1
#
_entry.id   AF-A0A1B7Z618-F1
#
_cell.length_a   1.000
_cell.length_b   1.000
_cell.length_c   1.000
_cell.angle_alpha   90.00
_cell.angle_beta   90.00
_cell.angle_gamma   90.00
#
_symmetry.space_group_name_H-M   'P 1'
#
loop_
_entity.id
_entity.type
_entity.pdbx_description
1 polymer ?
#
loop_
_entity_poly.entity_id
_entity_poly.type
_entity_poly.pdbx_seq_one_letter_code
_entity_poly.pdbx_strand_id
1 'polypeptide(L)'
;MNIFKRKTKKKHIEQFGLKVAELLETVMPQIKTAIELSKIYGISFMHKPNGIYISRGYNPKQFEIIHRNHKTCFNLIGISVWNKKENIYQPIKLYYQSDGLTKIEIDNPEYFHITFNLDKIQKGKIELEHLEIENPDQKTAEKILKSLTKEQIELLELDYTFEIEFQENLYYTILDMEDGNYIAIDKKGKVYRLNHDHERMVKLIANNPNDFFKIYKGQKSELENIMYE
;
A
#
# COMPACT_ATOMS: atom_id res chain seq x y z
N MET A 1 -37.94 19.88 -15.82
CA MET A 1 -37.00 18.90 -16.42
C MET A 1 -35.59 19.42 -16.19
N ASN A 2 -34.78 18.78 -15.33
CA ASN A 2 -33.51 19.38 -14.90
C ASN A 2 -32.40 19.02 -15.91
N ILE A 3 -32.02 19.99 -16.74
CA ILE A 3 -31.20 19.83 -17.96
C ILE A 3 -29.72 19.53 -17.65
N PHE A 4 -29.27 19.71 -16.40
CA PHE A 4 -27.88 19.48 -16.01
C PHE A 4 -27.76 18.42 -14.91
N LYS A 5 -27.64 17.14 -15.32
CA LYS A 5 -27.17 16.09 -14.40
C LYS A 5 -25.70 16.33 -14.12
N ARG A 6 -25.38 16.80 -12.90
CA ARG A 6 -24.00 16.98 -12.45
C ARG A 6 -23.31 15.62 -12.38
N LYS A 7 -22.06 15.54 -12.82
CA LYS A 7 -21.25 14.33 -12.68
C LYS A 7 -20.96 14.03 -11.20
N THR A 8 -20.58 12.78 -10.92
CA THR A 8 -20.05 12.35 -9.64
C THR A 8 -18.87 13.24 -9.24
N LYS A 9 -18.77 13.53 -7.94
CA LYS A 9 -17.75 14.41 -7.36
C LYS A 9 -17.03 13.66 -6.23
N LYS A 10 -15.85 14.15 -5.87
CA LYS A 10 -15.05 13.67 -4.74
C LYS A 10 -15.89 13.38 -3.48
N LYS A 11 -16.74 14.33 -3.05
CA LYS A 11 -17.59 14.17 -1.86
C LYS A 11 -18.51 12.93 -1.87
N HIS A 12 -18.95 12.50 -3.05
CA HIS A 12 -19.79 11.30 -3.18
C HIS A 12 -18.96 10.05 -2.95
N ILE A 13 -17.70 10.05 -3.38
CA ILE A 13 -16.76 8.96 -3.16
C ILE A 13 -16.30 8.92 -1.70
N GLU A 14 -16.10 10.08 -1.07
CA GLU A 14 -15.81 10.17 0.37
C GLU A 14 -16.95 9.56 1.20
N GLN A 15 -18.20 9.97 0.91
CA GLN A 15 -19.39 9.40 1.57
C GLN A 15 -19.47 7.88 1.38
N PHE A 16 -19.35 7.42 0.13
CA PHE A 16 -19.44 5.99 -0.18
C PHE A 16 -18.33 5.18 0.49
N GLY A 17 -17.09 5.67 0.44
CA GLY A 17 -15.94 5.03 1.08
C GLY A 17 -16.10 4.89 2.59
N LEU A 18 -16.57 5.94 3.27
CA LEU A 18 -16.87 5.88 4.71
C LEU A 18 -17.95 4.85 5.03
N LYS A 19 -19.04 4.79 4.25
CA LYS A 19 -20.09 3.79 4.45
C LYS A 19 -19.58 2.36 4.30
N VAL A 20 -18.76 2.12 3.28
CA VAL A 20 -18.11 0.80 3.10
C VAL A 20 -17.19 0.47 4.28
N ALA A 21 -16.42 1.44 4.77
CA ALA A 21 -15.53 1.23 5.92
C ALA A 21 -16.30 0.88 7.20
N GLU A 22 -17.37 1.61 7.51
CA GLU A 22 -18.27 1.32 8.64
C GLU A 22 -18.85 -0.10 8.52
N LEU A 23 -19.28 -0.50 7.32
CA LEU A 23 -19.85 -1.82 7.07
C LEU A 23 -18.83 -2.97 7.22
N LEU A 24 -17.55 -2.68 6.96
CA LEU A 24 -16.44 -3.63 7.02
C LEU A 24 -15.66 -3.58 8.35
N GLU A 25 -15.97 -2.66 9.25
CA GLU A 25 -15.17 -2.39 10.46
C GLU A 25 -14.86 -3.64 11.29
N THR A 26 -15.80 -4.58 11.38
CA THR A 26 -15.61 -5.81 12.17
C THR A 26 -14.73 -6.87 11.50
N VAL A 27 -14.53 -6.79 10.18
CA VAL A 27 -13.77 -7.79 9.40
C VAL A 27 -12.49 -7.23 8.82
N MET A 28 -12.44 -5.94 8.53
CA MET A 28 -11.32 -5.23 7.92
C MET A 28 -11.19 -3.82 8.52
N PRO A 29 -10.91 -3.69 9.83
CA PRO A 29 -10.81 -2.40 10.50
C PRO A 29 -9.75 -1.48 9.89
N GLN A 30 -8.71 -2.04 9.27
CA GLN A 30 -7.64 -1.28 8.64
C GLN A 30 -8.13 -0.37 7.49
N ILE A 31 -9.22 -0.72 6.80
CA ILE A 31 -9.80 0.13 5.74
C ILE A 31 -10.29 1.46 6.32
N LYS A 32 -10.88 1.43 7.52
CA LYS A 32 -11.34 2.63 8.22
C LYS A 32 -10.15 3.51 8.61
N THR A 33 -9.12 2.92 9.19
CA THR A 33 -7.86 3.61 9.51
C THR A 33 -7.25 4.26 8.27
N ALA A 34 -7.17 3.54 7.14
CA ALA A 34 -6.64 4.08 5.90
C ALA A 34 -7.47 5.27 5.39
N ILE A 35 -8.80 5.24 5.50
CA ILE A 35 -9.67 6.35 5.11
C ILE A 35 -9.51 7.56 6.03
N GLU A 36 -9.41 7.37 7.34
CA GLU A 36 -9.23 8.44 8.32
C GLU A 36 -7.87 9.14 8.17
N LEU A 37 -6.82 8.39 7.82
CA LEU A 37 -5.47 8.90 7.66
C LEU A 37 -5.19 9.51 6.27
N SER A 38 -6.13 9.45 5.33
CA SER A 38 -5.88 9.85 3.95
C SER A 38 -6.85 10.89 3.43
N LYS A 39 -6.47 11.50 2.31
CA LYS A 39 -7.28 12.48 1.60
C LYS A 39 -7.39 12.08 0.14
N ILE A 40 -8.60 12.16 -0.41
CA ILE A 40 -8.81 12.06 -1.85
C ILE A 40 -8.36 13.38 -2.50
N TYR A 41 -7.41 13.34 -3.42
CA TYR A 41 -6.98 14.51 -4.19
C TYR A 41 -7.81 14.70 -5.46
N GLY A 42 -8.23 13.62 -6.08
CA GLY A 42 -8.98 13.68 -7.33
C GLY A 42 -9.72 12.38 -7.64
N ILE A 43 -10.65 12.47 -8.58
CA ILE A 43 -11.31 11.32 -9.18
C ILE A 43 -11.21 11.44 -10.70
N SER A 44 -11.05 10.31 -11.38
CA SER A 44 -11.10 10.24 -12.85
C SER A 44 -12.06 9.13 -13.27
N PHE A 45 -12.68 9.32 -14.42
CA PHE A 45 -13.63 8.39 -15.00
C PHE A 45 -12.95 7.70 -16.17
N MET A 46 -12.90 6.37 -16.14
CA MET A 46 -12.34 5.57 -17.22
C MET A 46 -13.43 4.69 -17.83
N HIS A 47 -13.35 4.51 -19.15
CA HIS A 47 -14.30 3.71 -19.91
C HIS A 47 -13.75 2.32 -20.31
N LYS A 48 -12.47 2.03 -20.03
CA LYS A 48 -11.84 0.71 -20.21
C LYS A 48 -10.63 0.55 -19.25
N PRO A 49 -10.70 -0.32 -18.22
CA PRO A 49 -11.93 -0.88 -17.67
C PRO A 49 -12.86 0.24 -17.14
N ASN A 50 -14.17 0.01 -17.18
CA ASN A 50 -15.16 0.98 -16.70
C ASN A 50 -15.01 1.21 -15.19
N GLY A 51 -14.91 2.46 -14.77
CA GLY A 51 -14.93 2.75 -13.34
C GLY A 51 -14.54 4.17 -12.95
N ILE A 52 -14.51 4.36 -11.64
CA ILE A 52 -14.06 5.58 -10.99
C ILE A 52 -12.70 5.29 -10.36
N TYR A 53 -11.67 5.96 -10.84
CA TYR A 53 -10.33 5.92 -10.26
C TYR A 53 -10.19 7.05 -9.26
N ILE A 54 -9.56 6.75 -8.13
CA ILE A 54 -9.50 7.61 -6.96
C ILE A 54 -8.03 7.85 -6.66
N SER A 55 -7.60 9.09 -6.83
CA SER A 55 -6.28 9.52 -6.37
C SER A 55 -6.39 9.88 -4.88
N ARG A 56 -5.70 9.11 -4.06
CA ARG A 56 -5.62 9.26 -2.60
C ARG A 56 -4.17 9.45 -2.22
N GLY A 57 -3.92 10.27 -1.22
CA GLY A 57 -2.63 10.27 -0.56
C GLY A 57 -2.73 10.57 0.92
N TYR A 58 -1.56 10.54 1.54
CA TYR A 58 -1.36 10.56 2.97
C TYR A 58 -0.35 11.64 3.28
N ASN A 59 -0.42 12.23 4.46
CA ASN A 59 0.67 13.08 4.94
C ASN A 59 1.91 12.19 5.19
N PRO A 60 3.15 12.68 5.08
CA PRO A 60 4.35 11.83 5.16
C PRO A 60 4.38 10.86 6.36
N LYS A 61 4.09 11.36 7.57
CA LYS A 61 4.02 10.53 8.79
C LYS A 61 2.94 9.43 8.72
N GLN A 62 1.80 9.73 8.11
CA GLN A 62 0.69 8.77 7.95
C GLN A 62 0.97 7.79 6.81
N PHE A 63 1.68 8.24 5.78
CA PHE A 63 2.14 7.39 4.69
C PHE A 63 3.06 6.31 5.23
N GLU A 64 4.01 6.63 6.11
CA GLU A 64 4.87 5.63 6.74
C GLU A 64 4.07 4.57 7.49
N ILE A 65 3.08 4.97 8.30
CA ILE A 65 2.20 4.04 9.05
C ILE A 65 1.49 3.06 8.12
N ILE A 66 0.95 3.54 6.99
CA ILE A 66 0.20 2.71 6.05
C ILE A 66 1.14 1.89 5.16
N HIS A 67 2.23 2.48 4.69
CA HIS A 67 3.19 1.82 3.80
C HIS A 67 3.96 0.68 4.50
N ARG A 68 4.31 0.87 5.78
CA ARG A 68 5.00 -0.16 6.60
C ARG A 68 4.11 -1.37 6.88
N ASN A 69 2.79 -1.17 6.98
CA ASN A 69 1.88 -2.24 7.40
C ASN A 69 1.04 -2.82 6.24
N HIS A 70 1.00 -2.16 5.07
CA HIS A 70 0.01 -2.46 4.03
C HIS A 70 0.57 -2.24 2.60
N LYS A 71 1.29 -3.23 2.06
CA LYS A 71 1.58 -3.34 0.61
C LYS A 71 0.62 -4.30 -0.11
N THR A 72 -0.53 -4.57 0.47
CA THR A 72 -1.53 -5.43 -0.17
C THR A 72 -2.29 -4.67 -1.26
N CYS A 73 -2.49 -5.35 -2.39
CA CYS A 73 -3.42 -4.93 -3.42
C CYS A 73 -4.43 -6.04 -3.62
N PHE A 74 -5.71 -5.69 -3.62
CA PHE A 74 -6.76 -6.69 -3.74
C PHE A 74 -8.04 -6.09 -4.31
N ASN A 75 -8.81 -6.92 -4.99
CA ASN A 75 -10.21 -6.65 -5.24
C ASN A 75 -11.03 -7.18 -4.06
N LEU A 76 -11.94 -6.36 -3.56
CA LEU A 76 -12.95 -6.73 -2.60
C LEU A 76 -14.28 -6.94 -3.32
N ILE A 77 -14.81 -8.15 -3.17
CA ILE A 77 -16.10 -8.61 -3.69
C ILE A 77 -17.03 -8.89 -2.50
N GLY A 78 -18.33 -8.70 -2.69
CA GLY A 78 -19.35 -8.94 -1.66
C GLY A 78 -20.01 -7.67 -1.13
N ILE A 79 -19.75 -6.51 -1.73
CA ILE A 79 -20.49 -5.28 -1.47
C ILE A 79 -21.48 -5.03 -2.60
N SER A 80 -22.73 -4.76 -2.24
CA SER A 80 -23.78 -4.39 -3.19
C SER A 80 -24.38 -3.03 -2.84
N VAL A 81 -24.75 -2.25 -3.86
CA VAL A 81 -25.33 -0.91 -3.70
C VAL A 81 -26.68 -0.85 -4.39
N TRP A 82 -27.64 -0.17 -3.76
CA TRP A 82 -28.98 -0.03 -4.32
C TRP A 82 -28.99 0.77 -5.62
N ASN A 83 -29.29 0.10 -6.73
CA ASN A 83 -29.51 0.72 -8.03
C ASN A 83 -30.93 1.30 -8.07
N LYS A 84 -31.06 2.63 -8.18
CA LYS A 84 -32.36 3.31 -8.18
C LYS A 84 -33.17 3.08 -9.44
N LYS A 85 -32.52 2.75 -10.56
CA LYS A 85 -33.16 2.54 -11.87
C LYS A 85 -33.74 1.13 -11.96
N GLU A 86 -32.93 0.15 -11.60
CA GLU A 86 -33.28 -1.27 -11.70
C GLU A 86 -33.98 -1.78 -10.43
N ASN A 87 -34.00 -0.98 -9.35
CA ASN A 87 -34.66 -1.30 -8.07
C ASN A 87 -34.14 -2.60 -7.42
N ILE A 88 -32.84 -2.85 -7.55
CA ILE A 88 -32.13 -4.02 -7.03
C ILE A 88 -30.81 -3.61 -6.37
N TYR A 89 -30.32 -4.44 -5.45
CA TYR A 89 -28.93 -4.34 -4.99
C TYR A 89 -28.01 -4.93 -6.04
N GLN A 90 -27.18 -4.06 -6.62
CA GLN A 90 -26.23 -4.47 -7.64
C GLN A 90 -24.85 -4.67 -6.99
N PRO A 91 -24.17 -5.80 -7.24
CA PRO A 91 -22.82 -6.02 -6.75
C PRO A 91 -21.85 -5.06 -7.42
N ILE A 92 -20.86 -4.59 -6.66
CA ILE A 92 -19.77 -3.75 -7.16
C ILE A 92 -18.43 -4.33 -6.71
N LYS A 93 -17.45 -4.31 -7.62
CA LYS A 93 -16.08 -4.69 -7.31
C LYS A 93 -15.30 -3.44 -6.90
N LEU A 94 -14.67 -3.51 -5.72
CA LEU A 94 -13.87 -2.43 -5.16
C LEU A 94 -12.40 -2.82 -5.22
N TYR A 95 -11.54 -1.91 -5.65
CA TYR A 95 -10.10 -2.13 -5.69
C TYR A 95 -9.42 -1.33 -4.60
N TYR A 96 -8.58 -2.01 -3.83
CA TYR A 96 -7.81 -1.45 -2.73
C TYR A 96 -6.32 -1.61 -3.00
N GLN A 97 -5.58 -0.56 -2.68
CA GLN A 97 -4.13 -0.56 -2.65
C GLN A 97 -3.69 0.07 -1.34
N SER A 98 -2.86 -0.63 -0.58
CA SER A 98 -2.47 -0.21 0.78
C SER A 98 -3.68 0.15 1.64
N ASP A 99 -4.72 -0.70 1.55
CA ASP A 99 -6.05 -0.54 2.19
C ASP A 99 -6.81 0.76 1.88
N GLY A 100 -6.28 1.59 0.98
CA GLY A 100 -6.98 2.73 0.40
C GLY A 100 -7.83 2.30 -0.79
N LEU A 101 -9.11 2.68 -0.79
CA LEU A 101 -9.97 2.52 -1.97
C LEU A 101 -9.43 3.38 -3.12
N THR A 102 -9.00 2.74 -4.21
CA THR A 102 -8.35 3.37 -5.38
C THR A 102 -9.16 3.22 -6.66
N LYS A 103 -10.04 2.21 -6.78
CA LYS A 103 -10.98 2.12 -7.91
C LYS A 103 -12.33 1.52 -7.48
N ILE A 104 -13.40 2.05 -8.07
CA ILE A 104 -14.75 1.47 -8.03
C ILE A 104 -15.08 1.01 -9.45
N GLU A 105 -15.23 -0.28 -9.65
CA GLU A 105 -15.62 -0.84 -10.94
C GLU A 105 -17.13 -0.74 -11.13
N ILE A 106 -17.55 0.08 -12.09
CA ILE A 106 -18.96 0.34 -12.35
C ILE A 106 -19.17 0.91 -13.75
N ASP A 107 -20.30 0.55 -14.35
CA ASP A 107 -20.75 1.14 -15.60
C ASP A 107 -21.29 2.57 -15.40
N ASN A 108 -21.10 3.42 -16.41
CA ASN A 108 -21.49 4.84 -16.40
C ASN A 108 -20.98 5.61 -15.16
N PRO A 109 -19.65 5.58 -14.91
CA PRO A 109 -19.04 6.05 -13.66
C PRO A 109 -19.29 7.54 -13.38
N GLU A 110 -19.48 8.37 -14.41
CA GLU A 110 -19.81 9.79 -14.28
C GLU A 110 -21.12 10.06 -13.53
N TYR A 111 -22.03 9.09 -13.49
CA TYR A 111 -23.36 9.26 -12.90
C TYR A 111 -23.62 8.30 -11.74
N PHE A 112 -22.57 7.70 -11.17
CA PHE A 112 -22.63 6.78 -10.04
C PHE A 112 -23.58 7.22 -8.92
N HIS A 113 -23.45 8.43 -8.38
CA HIS A 113 -24.33 8.92 -7.30
C HIS A 113 -25.79 9.16 -7.71
N ILE A 114 -26.06 9.31 -9.02
CA ILE A 114 -27.41 9.44 -9.56
C ILE A 114 -28.03 8.03 -9.66
N THR A 115 -27.31 7.10 -10.29
CA THR A 115 -27.75 5.72 -10.51
C THR A 115 -27.92 4.95 -9.21
N PHE A 116 -27.00 5.15 -8.25
CA PHE A 116 -26.94 4.40 -7.01
C PHE A 116 -27.30 5.24 -5.79
N ASN A 117 -27.91 4.62 -4.79
CA ASN A 117 -28.07 5.21 -3.46
C ASN A 117 -26.87 4.78 -2.60
N LEU A 118 -25.93 5.71 -2.40
CA LEU A 118 -24.65 5.45 -1.73
C LEU A 118 -24.79 5.20 -0.21
N ASP A 119 -25.95 5.49 0.38
CA ASP A 119 -26.26 5.17 1.77
C ASP A 119 -26.94 3.80 1.94
N LYS A 120 -27.45 3.23 0.84
CA LYS A 120 -28.08 1.89 0.83
C LYS A 120 -27.10 0.88 0.25
N ILE A 121 -26.23 0.39 1.13
CA ILE A 121 -25.25 -0.66 0.82
C ILE A 121 -25.54 -1.92 1.64
N GLN A 122 -25.16 -3.07 1.10
CA GLN A 122 -25.30 -4.37 1.75
C GLN A 122 -23.97 -5.13 1.74
N LYS A 123 -23.72 -5.84 2.83
CA LYS A 123 -22.62 -6.79 2.96
C LYS A 123 -23.13 -8.19 2.68
N GLY A 124 -22.63 -8.80 1.62
CA GLY A 124 -22.74 -10.24 1.36
C GLY A 124 -21.56 -11.01 1.95
N LYS A 125 -21.27 -12.18 1.38
CA LYS A 125 -20.04 -12.91 1.67
C LYS A 125 -18.86 -12.13 1.09
N ILE A 126 -17.90 -11.79 1.94
CA ILE A 126 -16.69 -11.07 1.51
C ILE A 126 -15.71 -12.07 0.89
N GLU A 127 -15.22 -11.72 -0.29
CA GLU A 127 -14.18 -12.46 -1.00
C GLU A 127 -13.10 -11.47 -1.44
N LEU A 128 -11.84 -11.84 -1.20
CA LEU A 128 -10.67 -11.05 -1.57
C LEU A 128 -9.92 -11.75 -2.69
N GLU A 129 -9.70 -11.02 -3.79
CA GLU A 129 -8.85 -11.44 -4.89
C GLU A 129 -7.55 -10.63 -4.77
N HIS A 130 -6.52 -11.23 -4.17
CA HIS A 130 -5.21 -10.59 -4.03
C HIS A 130 -4.54 -10.45 -5.39
N LEU A 131 -4.05 -9.24 -5.68
CA LEU A 131 -3.29 -8.95 -6.88
C LEU A 131 -1.80 -8.99 -6.54
N GLU A 132 -1.06 -9.87 -7.21
CA GLU A 132 0.40 -9.88 -7.15
C GLU A 132 0.91 -8.61 -7.85
N ILE A 133 1.53 -7.72 -7.07
CA ILE A 133 2.31 -6.62 -7.62
C ILE A 133 3.77 -7.05 -7.52
N GLU A 134 4.40 -7.27 -8.66
CA GLU A 134 5.82 -7.53 -8.67
C GLU A 134 6.58 -6.30 -8.17
N ASN A 135 7.41 -6.49 -7.14
CA ASN A 135 8.36 -5.48 -6.69
C ASN A 135 9.69 -5.68 -7.45
N PRO A 136 10.03 -4.82 -8.42
CA PRO A 136 11.28 -4.96 -9.18
C PRO A 136 12.53 -4.79 -8.31
N ASP A 137 12.44 -3.99 -7.25
CA ASP A 137 13.54 -3.74 -6.32
C ASP A 137 13.78 -4.97 -5.44
N GLN A 138 12.71 -5.63 -4.97
CA GLN A 138 12.78 -6.93 -4.30
C GLN A 138 13.49 -7.97 -5.17
N LYS A 139 13.07 -8.12 -6.44
CA LYS A 139 13.73 -9.05 -7.38
C LYS A 139 15.22 -8.73 -7.56
N THR A 140 15.61 -7.46 -7.44
CA THR A 140 17.00 -7.04 -7.52
C THR A 140 17.76 -7.42 -6.25
N ALA A 141 17.20 -7.12 -5.07
CA ALA A 141 17.77 -7.52 -3.79
C ALA A 141 17.93 -9.05 -3.67
N GLU A 142 16.92 -9.83 -4.03
CA GLU A 142 16.96 -11.30 -4.02
C GLU A 142 18.10 -11.86 -4.88
N LYS A 143 18.36 -11.27 -6.06
CA LYS A 143 19.49 -11.67 -6.92
C LYS A 143 20.85 -11.42 -6.25
N ILE A 144 20.97 -10.31 -5.52
CA ILE A 144 22.19 -9.96 -4.79
C ILE A 144 22.37 -10.90 -3.58
N LEU A 145 21.27 -11.26 -2.92
CA LEU A 145 21.21 -12.09 -1.70
C LEU A 145 21.24 -13.60 -1.97
N LYS A 146 21.41 -14.05 -3.21
CA LYS A 146 21.39 -15.47 -3.63
C LYS A 146 22.36 -16.40 -2.86
N SER A 147 23.33 -15.85 -2.14
CA SER A 147 24.27 -16.61 -1.31
C SER A 147 23.70 -17.03 0.05
N LEU A 148 22.58 -16.45 0.47
CA LEU A 148 21.94 -16.72 1.75
C LEU A 148 21.07 -17.97 1.69
N THR A 149 20.88 -18.60 2.84
CA THR A 149 19.91 -19.70 2.98
C THR A 149 18.47 -19.16 3.03
N LYS A 150 17.49 -20.05 2.85
CA LYS A 150 16.07 -19.69 2.93
C LYS A 150 15.73 -19.12 4.30
N GLU A 151 16.25 -19.73 5.36
CA GLU A 151 16.03 -19.28 6.74
C GLU A 151 16.58 -17.87 6.97
N GLN A 152 17.73 -17.54 6.38
CA GLN A 152 18.29 -16.18 6.46
C GLN A 152 17.44 -15.16 5.69
N ILE A 153 16.95 -15.53 4.50
CA ILE A 153 16.08 -14.66 3.71
C ILE A 153 14.77 -14.35 4.46
N GLU A 154 14.20 -15.34 5.14
CA GLU A 154 12.97 -15.17 5.94
C GLU A 154 13.14 -14.23 7.15
N LEU A 155 14.37 -13.96 7.57
CA LEU A 155 14.68 -12.95 8.60
C LEU A 155 14.74 -11.52 8.05
N LEU A 156 14.69 -11.34 6.73
CA LEU A 156 14.73 -10.03 6.07
C LEU A 156 13.31 -9.56 5.70
N GLU A 157 13.18 -8.26 5.40
CA GLU A 157 11.90 -7.63 5.07
C GLU A 157 11.80 -7.31 3.56
N LEU A 158 12.12 -8.30 2.71
CA LEU A 158 12.32 -8.09 1.26
C LEU A 158 11.05 -7.71 0.49
N ASP A 159 9.87 -8.08 0.97
CA ASP A 159 8.61 -7.64 0.38
C ASP A 159 8.47 -6.11 0.39
N TYR A 160 9.16 -5.46 1.33
CA TYR A 160 9.15 -4.01 1.50
C TYR A 160 10.33 -3.32 0.83
N THR A 161 11.24 -4.04 0.16
CA THR A 161 12.41 -3.47 -0.50
C THR A 161 12.04 -2.33 -1.43
N PHE A 162 12.81 -1.25 -1.37
CA PHE A 162 12.80 -0.16 -2.34
C PHE A 162 14.23 0.34 -2.55
N GLU A 163 14.47 0.97 -3.70
CA GLU A 163 15.75 1.59 -4.02
C GLU A 163 15.88 2.98 -3.36
N ILE A 164 17.04 3.25 -2.77
CA ILE A 164 17.46 4.56 -2.27
C ILE A 164 18.72 4.97 -3.06
N GLU A 165 18.66 6.13 -3.69
CA GLU A 165 19.82 6.76 -4.32
C GLU A 165 20.47 7.76 -3.35
N PHE A 166 21.76 7.60 -3.08
CA PHE A 166 22.56 8.54 -2.29
C PHE A 166 23.97 8.66 -2.86
N GLN A 167 24.40 9.89 -3.16
CA GLN A 167 25.72 10.18 -3.76
C GLN A 167 26.02 9.27 -4.97
N GLU A 168 25.08 9.17 -5.91
CA GLU A 168 25.18 8.35 -7.13
C GLU A 168 25.30 6.83 -6.89
N ASN A 169 25.14 6.37 -5.64
CA ASN A 169 25.07 4.96 -5.30
C ASN A 169 23.62 4.53 -5.05
N LEU A 170 23.31 3.30 -5.44
CA LEU A 170 21.99 2.70 -5.29
C LEU A 170 22.04 1.64 -4.19
N TYR A 171 21.10 1.74 -3.25
CA TYR A 171 20.96 0.87 -2.11
C TYR A 171 19.55 0.26 -2.11
N TYR A 172 19.44 -1.05 -1.93
CA TYR A 172 18.17 -1.75 -1.82
C TYR A 172 17.92 -2.11 -0.36
N THR A 173 16.80 -1.65 0.21
CA THR A 173 16.49 -1.92 1.62
C THR A 173 16.21 -3.40 1.86
N ILE A 174 16.76 -3.94 2.95
CA ILE A 174 16.59 -5.34 3.37
C ILE A 174 16.00 -5.46 4.78
N LEU A 175 16.07 -4.40 5.59
CA LEU A 175 15.37 -4.26 6.88
C LEU A 175 14.95 -2.80 7.08
N ASP A 176 13.71 -2.58 7.53
CA ASP A 176 13.25 -1.29 8.07
C ASP A 176 13.65 -1.20 9.55
N MET A 177 14.41 -0.16 9.91
CA MET A 177 14.85 0.10 11.29
C MET A 177 14.07 1.25 11.94
N GLU A 178 12.93 1.61 11.34
CA GLU A 178 12.01 2.67 11.75
C GLU A 178 12.60 4.08 11.66
N ASP A 179 11.74 5.09 11.75
CA ASP A 179 12.09 6.52 11.68
C ASP A 179 12.99 6.92 10.49
N GLY A 180 12.75 6.28 9.34
CA GLY A 180 13.51 6.54 8.11
C GLY A 180 14.91 5.90 8.09
N ASN A 181 15.19 5.00 9.04
CA ASN A 181 16.44 4.26 9.12
C ASN A 181 16.30 2.87 8.49
N TYR A 182 17.34 2.40 7.82
CA TYR A 182 17.31 1.14 7.08
C TYR A 182 18.64 0.39 7.15
N ILE A 183 18.57 -0.93 7.03
CA ILE A 183 19.69 -1.72 6.52
C ILE A 183 19.47 -1.94 5.04
N ALA A 184 20.49 -1.70 4.24
CA ALA A 184 20.40 -1.82 2.79
C ALA A 184 21.63 -2.48 2.17
N ILE A 185 21.47 -3.00 0.96
CA ILE A 185 22.52 -3.69 0.20
C ILE A 185 22.79 -2.99 -1.12
N ASP A 186 24.05 -2.88 -1.52
CA ASP A 186 24.42 -2.38 -2.86
C ASP A 186 24.44 -3.50 -3.90
N LYS A 187 24.58 -3.14 -5.18
CA LYS A 187 24.70 -4.13 -6.29
C LYS A 187 25.93 -5.05 -6.18
N LYS A 188 26.91 -4.72 -5.34
CA LYS A 188 28.13 -5.50 -5.11
C LYS A 188 27.98 -6.45 -3.91
N GLY A 189 26.84 -6.43 -3.21
CA GLY A 189 26.55 -7.26 -2.05
C GLY A 189 27.02 -6.68 -0.72
N LYS A 190 27.56 -5.45 -0.69
CA LYS A 190 27.96 -4.79 0.56
C LYS A 190 26.73 -4.31 1.31
N VAL A 191 26.74 -4.49 2.63
CA VAL A 191 25.61 -4.15 3.51
C VAL A 191 25.92 -2.88 4.29
N TYR A 192 24.96 -1.97 4.30
CA TYR A 192 25.07 -0.63 4.84
C TYR A 192 23.97 -0.34 5.84
N ARG A 193 24.32 0.45 6.85
CA ARG A 193 23.38 1.21 7.66
C ARG A 193 23.09 2.54 6.96
N LEU A 194 21.81 2.81 6.74
CA LEU A 194 21.30 4.10 6.31
C LEU A 194 20.57 4.73 7.50
N ASN A 195 21.09 5.83 8.02
CA ASN A 195 20.46 6.57 9.11
C ASN A 195 20.18 8.00 8.65
N HIS A 196 18.91 8.40 8.68
CA HIS A 196 18.48 9.70 8.14
C HIS A 196 18.97 10.90 8.97
N ASP A 197 19.09 10.72 10.29
CA ASP A 197 19.35 11.80 11.24
C ASP A 197 20.82 11.90 11.68
N HIS A 198 21.65 10.91 11.30
CA HIS A 198 23.05 10.83 11.68
C HIS A 198 23.96 11.59 10.69
N GLU A 199 24.99 12.31 11.20
CA GLU A 199 25.93 13.09 10.36
C GLU A 199 26.52 12.26 9.21
N ARG A 200 26.89 11.02 9.54
CA ARG A 200 27.25 10.00 8.55
C ARG A 200 26.04 9.17 8.12
N MET A 201 25.23 9.64 7.19
CA MET A 201 23.99 8.93 6.80
C MET A 201 24.22 7.50 6.31
N VAL A 202 25.32 7.24 5.59
CA VAL A 202 25.66 5.92 5.06
C VAL A 202 26.93 5.36 5.70
N LYS A 203 26.83 4.17 6.31
CA LYS A 203 27.94 3.47 6.98
C LYS A 203 27.97 2.02 6.51
N LEU A 204 29.12 1.57 5.97
CA LEU A 204 29.34 0.16 5.64
C LEU A 204 29.41 -0.65 6.94
N ILE A 205 28.64 -1.74 7.03
CA ILE A 205 28.58 -2.59 8.23
C ILE A 205 28.97 -4.05 7.96
N ALA A 206 28.84 -4.52 6.72
CA ALA A 206 29.36 -5.82 6.31
C ALA A 206 29.79 -5.83 4.84
N ASN A 207 30.81 -6.61 4.49
CA ASN A 207 31.34 -6.68 3.12
C ASN A 207 30.50 -7.57 2.19
N ASN A 208 29.69 -8.45 2.75
CA ASN A 208 28.80 -9.36 2.03
C ASN A 208 27.63 -9.79 2.95
N PRO A 209 26.56 -10.40 2.40
CA PRO A 209 25.40 -10.82 3.20
C PRO A 209 25.74 -11.84 4.29
N ASN A 210 26.66 -12.77 4.05
CA ASN A 210 27.04 -13.77 5.04
C ASN A 210 27.76 -13.14 6.25
N ASP A 211 28.57 -12.11 6.02
CA ASP A 211 29.20 -11.35 7.10
C ASP A 211 28.15 -10.56 7.92
N PHE A 212 27.09 -10.06 7.28
CA PHE A 212 25.99 -9.41 7.97
C PHE A 212 25.27 -10.37 8.94
N PHE A 213 25.03 -11.62 8.54
CA PHE A 213 24.43 -12.63 9.42
C PHE A 213 25.34 -13.11 10.57
N LYS A 214 26.58 -12.63 10.66
CA LYS A 214 27.41 -12.82 11.87
C LYS A 214 27.01 -11.85 12.99
N ILE A 215 26.43 -10.71 12.63
CA ILE A 215 26.00 -9.65 13.56
C ILE A 215 24.47 -9.56 13.70
N TYR A 216 23.71 -10.09 12.75
CA TYR A 216 22.24 -10.14 12.79
C TYR A 216 21.74 -11.58 12.77
N LYS A 217 20.97 -11.95 13.78
CA LYS A 217 20.37 -13.28 13.99
C LYS A 217 18.84 -13.25 13.97
N GLY A 218 18.26 -12.14 13.50
CA GLY A 218 16.80 -11.97 13.38
C GLY A 218 16.20 -10.98 14.38
N GLN A 219 16.97 -10.41 15.31
CA GLN A 219 16.46 -9.43 16.28
C GLN A 219 16.99 -8.04 15.95
N LYS A 220 16.10 -7.07 15.66
CA LYS A 220 16.49 -5.69 15.31
C LYS A 220 17.29 -4.99 16.43
N SER A 221 17.06 -5.37 17.69
CA SER A 221 17.83 -4.88 18.84
C SER A 221 19.34 -5.16 18.73
N GLU A 222 19.75 -6.19 17.99
CA GLU A 222 21.18 -6.49 17.73
C GLU A 222 21.85 -5.42 16.86
N LEU A 223 21.06 -4.62 16.16
CA LEU A 223 21.52 -3.59 15.24
C LEU A 223 21.34 -2.18 15.80
N GLU A 224 20.73 -1.99 16.97
CA GLU A 224 20.47 -0.66 17.55
C GLU A 224 21.75 0.13 17.76
N ASN A 225 22.78 -0.48 18.36
CA ASN A 225 24.08 0.20 18.54
C ASN A 225 24.70 0.59 17.20
N ILE A 226 24.63 -0.29 16.21
CA ILE A 226 25.11 0.01 14.86
C ILE A 226 24.29 1.16 14.25
N MET A 227 23.00 1.23 14.56
CA MET A 227 22.10 2.24 14.03
C MET A 227 22.38 3.62 14.59
N TYR A 228 22.69 3.74 15.89
CA TYR A 228 22.77 5.02 16.58
C TYR A 228 24.19 5.45 17.04
N GLU A 229 25.21 4.61 16.85
CA GLU A 229 26.65 4.94 16.98
C GLU A 229 27.32 5.33 15.65
#